data_AF-A0A382LE17-F1
#
_entry.id   AF-A0A382LE17-F1
#
_cell.length_a   1.000
_cell.length_b   1.000
_cell.length_c   1.000
_cell.angle_alpha   90.00
_cell.angle_beta   90.00
_cell.angle_gamma   90.00
#
_symmetry.space_group_name_H-M   'P 1'
#
loop_
_entity.id
_entity.type
_entity.pdbx_description
1 polymer ?
#
loop_
_entity_poly.entity_id
_entity_poly.type
_entity_poly.pdbx_seq_one_letter_code
_entity_poly.pdbx_strand_id
1 'polypeptide(L)'
;MTMKRMVLEIGMGTDIRGCNHTKAAVRALKDALWHNSLTIAHALDLDVDSMRVAVTIGVPQPDQVNSDEVLAVLPHGAGTIEVVQGGLKIPNEQGTDA
;
A
#
# COMPACT_ATOMS: atom_id res chain seq x y z
N MET A 1 3.98 7.92 -22.95
CA MET A 1 2.50 7.83 -22.98
C MET A 1 2.00 7.92 -21.56
N THR A 2 1.04 8.80 -21.27
CA THR A 2 0.45 8.93 -19.94
C THR A 2 -0.55 7.82 -19.71
N MET A 3 -0.41 7.06 -18.61
CA MET A 3 -1.38 6.03 -18.24
C MET A 3 -2.69 6.68 -17.75
N LYS A 4 -3.83 6.06 -18.09
CA LYS A 4 -5.15 6.48 -17.60
C LYS A 4 -5.53 5.61 -16.40
N ARG A 5 -5.86 6.25 -15.28
CA ARG A 5 -6.35 5.55 -14.07
C ARG A 5 -7.71 4.92 -14.37
N MET A 6 -7.82 3.62 -14.08
CA MET A 6 -9.06 2.85 -14.26
C MET A 6 -9.77 2.65 -12.92
N VAL A 7 -9.01 2.33 -11.87
CA VAL A 7 -9.52 2.06 -10.52
C VAL A 7 -8.60 2.74 -9.50
N LEU A 8 -9.18 3.12 -8.35
CA LEU A 8 -8.46 3.57 -7.16
C LEU A 8 -8.98 2.79 -5.97
N GLU A 9 -8.09 2.06 -5.32
CA GLU A 9 -8.37 1.32 -4.08
C GLU A 9 -7.63 2.01 -2.94
N ILE A 10 -8.31 2.17 -1.80
CA ILE A 10 -7.79 2.87 -0.63
C ILE A 10 -8.00 1.97 0.58
N GLY A 11 -6.97 1.85 1.40
CA GLY A 11 -6.99 1.08 2.64
C GLY A 11 -6.14 1.72 3.72
N MET A 12 -6.31 1.24 4.94
CA MET A 12 -5.58 1.73 6.12
C MET A 12 -4.93 0.56 6.85
N GLY A 13 -3.73 0.81 7.38
CA GLY A 13 -3.01 -0.14 8.21
C GLY A 13 -2.35 0.55 9.38
N THR A 14 -2.38 -0.10 10.54
CA THR A 14 -1.80 0.42 11.77
C THR A 14 -0.82 -0.60 12.35
N ASP A 15 0.22 -0.11 13.03
CA ASP A 15 0.99 -0.91 13.97
C ASP A 15 0.88 -0.28 15.36
N ILE A 16 0.03 -0.89 16.19
CA ILE A 16 -0.42 -0.32 17.46
C ILE A 16 0.57 -0.51 18.62
N ARG A 17 1.65 -1.28 18.44
CA ARG A 17 2.54 -1.67 19.54
C ARG A 17 4.04 -1.65 19.23
N GLY A 18 4.47 -1.61 17.97
CA GLY A 18 5.89 -1.79 17.64
C GLY A 18 6.50 -0.68 16.79
N CYS A 19 5.78 0.42 16.58
CA CYS A 19 6.20 1.53 15.72
C CYS A 19 6.72 1.08 14.34
N ASN A 20 6.26 -0.07 13.83
CA ASN A 20 6.78 -0.66 12.60
C ASN A 20 6.03 -0.09 11.38
N HIS A 21 6.67 0.88 10.73
CA HIS A 21 6.14 1.57 9.57
C HIS A 21 5.92 0.64 8.36
N THR A 22 6.82 -0.32 8.11
CA THR A 22 6.65 -1.34 7.05
C THR A 22 5.40 -2.18 7.30
N LYS A 23 5.22 -2.68 8.51
CA LYS A 23 4.07 -3.52 8.88
C LYS A 23 2.75 -2.76 8.75
N ALA A 24 2.73 -1.49 9.14
CA ALA A 24 1.57 -0.62 8.93
C ALA A 24 1.28 -0.43 7.42
N ALA A 25 2.30 -0.19 6.60
CA ALA A 25 2.17 -0.05 5.15
C ALA A 25 1.68 -1.34 4.46
N VAL A 26 2.24 -2.50 4.82
CA VAL A 26 1.80 -3.82 4.34
C VAL A 26 0.32 -4.06 4.68
N ARG A 27 -0.10 -3.70 5.90
CA ARG A 27 -1.50 -3.80 6.31
C ARG A 27 -2.41 -2.87 5.49
N ALA A 28 -1.97 -1.64 5.23
CA ALA A 28 -2.74 -0.68 4.43
C ALA A 28 -2.96 -1.18 3.00
N LEU A 29 -1.92 -1.74 2.37
CA LEU A 29 -2.05 -2.30 1.03
C LEU A 29 -2.93 -3.56 1.01
N LYS A 30 -2.81 -4.44 2.00
CA LYS A 30 -3.72 -5.60 2.14
C LYS A 30 -5.17 -5.17 2.30
N ASP A 31 -5.43 -4.20 3.16
CA ASP A 31 -6.78 -3.65 3.40
C ASP A 31 -7.40 -3.05 2.13
N ALA A 32 -6.59 -2.37 1.31
CA ALA A 32 -7.02 -1.81 0.03
C ALA A 32 -7.44 -2.90 -0.98
N LEU A 33 -6.71 -4.03 -1.03
CA LEU A 33 -6.89 -5.07 -2.04
C LEU A 33 -7.92 -6.14 -1.65
N TRP A 34 -7.96 -6.55 -0.38
CA TRP A 34 -8.65 -7.78 0.04
C TRP A 34 -10.17 -7.70 0.06
N HIS A 35 -10.73 -6.49 -0.02
CA HIS A 35 -12.18 -6.28 -0.08
C HIS A 35 -12.73 -6.24 -1.50
N ASN A 36 -11.85 -6.32 -2.52
CA ASN A 36 -12.22 -6.18 -3.92
C ASN A 36 -11.77 -7.40 -4.74
N SER A 37 -12.45 -7.62 -5.85
CA SER A 37 -12.01 -8.56 -6.89
C SER A 37 -12.12 -7.85 -8.24
N LEU A 38 -10.97 -7.59 -8.86
CA LEU A 38 -10.90 -6.88 -10.14
C LEU A 38 -10.90 -7.87 -11.30
N THR A 39 -11.97 -7.83 -12.10
CA THR A 39 -12.11 -8.63 -13.35
C THR A 39 -11.83 -7.81 -14.61
N ILE A 40 -11.34 -6.58 -14.48
CA ILE A 40 -11.23 -5.63 -15.59
C ILE A 40 -10.23 -6.05 -16.66
N ALA A 41 -9.14 -6.74 -16.28
CA ALA A 41 -8.17 -7.26 -17.24
C ALA A 41 -8.83 -8.28 -18.18
N HIS A 42 -9.62 -9.20 -17.62
CA HIS A 42 -10.40 -10.16 -18.40
C HIS A 42 -11.45 -9.48 -19.29
N ALA A 43 -12.12 -8.43 -18.79
CA ALA A 43 -13.11 -7.69 -19.59
C ALA A 43 -12.48 -6.96 -20.80
N LEU A 44 -11.18 -6.66 -20.74
CA LEU A 44 -10.42 -6.00 -21.81
C LEU A 44 -9.58 -6.97 -22.66
N ASP A 45 -9.71 -8.28 -22.43
CA ASP A 45 -8.90 -9.33 -23.07
C ASP A 45 -7.38 -9.11 -22.89
N LEU A 46 -6.99 -8.68 -21.69
CA LEU A 46 -5.60 -8.44 -21.30
C LEU A 46 -5.15 -9.42 -20.23
N ASP A 47 -3.87 -9.75 -20.24
CA ASP A 47 -3.21 -10.49 -19.17
C ASP A 47 -3.24 -9.68 -17.86
N VAL A 48 -3.60 -10.32 -16.75
CA VAL A 48 -3.66 -9.68 -15.42
C VAL A 48 -2.28 -9.17 -15.00
N ASP A 49 -1.20 -9.84 -15.42
CA ASP A 49 0.17 -9.44 -15.09
C ASP A 49 0.67 -8.25 -15.94
N SER A 50 -0.09 -7.85 -16.97
CA SER A 50 0.17 -6.62 -17.73
C SER A 50 -0.27 -5.35 -16.98
N MET A 51 -1.05 -5.49 -15.91
CA MET A 51 -1.57 -4.38 -15.12
C MET A 51 -0.43 -3.55 -14.51
N ARG A 52 -0.59 -2.22 -14.53
CA ARG A 52 0.31 -1.27 -13.89
C ARG A 52 -0.32 -0.79 -12.60
N VAL A 53 0.33 -1.09 -11.47
CA VAL A 53 -0.18 -0.74 -10.14
C VAL A 53 0.73 0.34 -9.56
N ALA A 54 0.18 1.53 -9.34
CA ALA A 54 0.88 2.61 -8.65
C ALA A 54 0.40 2.64 -7.19
N VAL A 55 1.29 2.27 -6.27
CA VAL A 55 1.03 2.26 -4.83
C VAL A 55 1.57 3.54 -4.22
N THR A 56 0.72 4.29 -3.52
CA THR A 56 1.15 5.45 -2.72
C THR A 56 0.86 5.18 -1.25
N ILE A 57 1.88 5.24 -0.40
CA ILE A 57 1.75 5.04 1.05
C ILE A 57 2.06 6.34 1.77
N GLY A 58 1.08 6.87 2.52
CA GLY A 58 1.30 7.97 3.46
C GLY A 58 1.61 7.45 4.86
N VAL A 59 2.80 7.74 5.38
CA VAL A 59 3.25 7.25 6.70
C VAL A 59 4.10 8.30 7.44
N PRO A 60 4.14 8.32 8.79
CA PRO A 60 4.86 9.36 9.51
C PRO A 60 6.37 9.40 9.26
N GLN A 61 7.01 8.25 9.02
CA GLN A 61 8.45 8.13 8.74
C GLN A 61 8.67 7.30 7.46
N PRO A 62 8.60 7.92 6.27
CA PRO A 62 8.67 7.23 4.98
C PRO A 62 9.95 6.42 4.79
N ASP A 63 11.08 6.98 5.23
CA ASP A 63 12.41 6.37 5.09
C ASP A 63 12.59 5.08 5.89
N GLN A 64 11.64 4.73 6.77
CA GLN A 64 11.65 3.50 7.56
C GLN A 64 10.73 2.41 6.99
N VAL A 65 10.17 2.61 5.80
CA VAL A 65 9.36 1.60 5.11
C VAL A 65 10.23 0.78 4.16
N ASN A 66 10.19 -0.54 4.32
CA ASN A 66 10.71 -1.46 3.32
C ASN A 66 9.75 -1.55 2.14
N SER A 67 10.07 -0.83 1.06
CA SER A 67 9.26 -0.75 -0.16
C SER A 67 9.08 -2.09 -0.85
N ASP A 68 10.11 -2.94 -0.85
CA ASP A 68 10.05 -4.26 -1.48
C ASP A 68 9.09 -5.19 -0.73
N GLU A 69 9.08 -5.13 0.60
CA GLU A 69 8.15 -5.91 1.43
C GLU A 69 6.70 -5.47 1.24
N VAL A 70 6.46 -4.17 1.04
CA VAL A 70 5.12 -3.67 0.71
C VAL A 70 4.70 -4.14 -0.68
N LEU A 71 5.57 -3.99 -1.69
CA LEU A 71 5.25 -4.41 -3.07
C LEU A 71 5.03 -5.93 -3.20
N ALA A 72 5.68 -6.74 -2.37
CA ALA A 72 5.49 -8.19 -2.32
C ALA A 72 4.05 -8.62 -1.94
N VAL A 73 3.21 -7.69 -1.46
CA VAL A 73 1.78 -7.95 -1.19
C VAL A 73 0.96 -8.05 -2.47
N LEU A 74 1.39 -7.40 -3.57
CA LEU A 74 0.63 -7.39 -4.82
C LEU A 74 0.53 -8.81 -5.39
N PRO A 75 -0.67 -9.33 -5.66
CA PRO A 75 -0.82 -10.68 -6.19
C PRO A 75 -0.44 -10.78 -7.67
N HIS A 76 -0.59 -9.68 -8.43
CA HIS A 76 -0.40 -9.60 -9.87
C HIS A 76 0.05 -8.19 -10.29
N GLY A 77 0.52 -8.10 -11.53
CA GLY A 77 0.87 -6.83 -12.17
C GLY A 77 2.25 -6.31 -11.79
N ALA A 78 2.68 -5.26 -12.49
CA ALA A 78 3.93 -4.56 -12.22
C ALA A 78 3.66 -3.37 -11.29
N GLY A 79 4.08 -3.51 -10.03
CA GLY A 79 3.94 -2.50 -9.00
C GLY A 79 5.08 -1.48 -8.99
N THR A 80 4.73 -0.21 -8.85
CA THR A 80 5.65 0.85 -8.41
C THR A 80 5.14 1.42 -7.10
N ILE A 81 6.03 1.77 -6.18
CA ILE A 81 5.65 2.34 -4.90
C ILE A 81 6.29 3.71 -4.69
N GLU A 82 5.51 4.64 -4.15
CA GLU A 82 5.96 5.91 -3.61
C GLU A 82 5.53 5.98 -2.14
N VAL A 83 6.51 6.13 -1.24
CA VAL A 83 6.24 6.32 0.20
C VAL A 83 6.48 7.78 0.53
N VAL A 84 5.45 8.46 1.03
CA VAL A 84 5.46 9.90 1.30
C VAL A 84 5.11 10.17 2.75
N GLN A 85 5.56 11.32 3.25
CA GLN A 85 5.21 11.75 4.60
C GLN A 85 3.70 11.96 4.70
N GLY A 86 3.08 11.33 5.69
CA GLY A 86 1.63 11.38 5.89
C GLY A 86 1.18 10.48 7.03
N GLY A 87 -0.05 10.00 6.96
CA GLY A 87 -0.60 9.11 7.99
C GLY A 87 -0.67 9.77 9.37
N LEU A 88 -0.58 8.95 10.42
CA LEU A 88 -0.70 9.42 11.80
C LEU A 88 0.16 8.60 12.75
N LYS A 89 0.90 9.26 13.64
CA LYS A 89 1.52 8.67 14.82
C LYS A 89 0.87 9.28 16.05
N ILE A 90 0.27 8.45 16.90
CA ILE A 90 -0.27 8.87 18.19
C ILE A 90 0.62 8.31 19.28
N PRO A 91 1.21 9.16 20.12
CA PRO A 91 2.01 8.69 21.23
C PRO A 91 1.15 8.17 22.38
N ASN A 92 1.67 7.18 23.11
CA ASN A 92 1.14 6.78 24.40
C ASN A 92 1.34 7.90 25.44
N GLU A 93 0.66 7.81 26.58
CA GLU A 93 0.72 8.85 27.63
C GLU A 93 2.14 9.12 28.15
N GLN A 94 3.03 8.14 28.07
CA GLN A 94 4.43 8.24 28.52
C GLN A 94 5.39 8.70 27.41
N GLY A 95 4.94 8.79 26.15
CA GLY A 95 5.76 9.07 24.98
C GLY A 95 6.83 8.01 24.66
N THR A 96 6.68 6.78 25.18
CA THR A 96 7.72 5.74 25.11
C THR A 96 7.58 4.80 23.93
N ASP A 97 6.57 4.96 23.07
CA ASP A 97 6.12 4.01 22.04
C ASP A 97 7.25 3.15 21.47
N ALA A 98 7.40 1.97 22.07
CA ALA A 98 8.31 0.90 21.75
C ALA A 98 7.55 -0.43 21.88
#